data_AF-A0A838Q839-F1
#
_entry.id   AF-A0A838Q839-F1
#
_cell.length_a   1.000
_cell.length_b   1.000
_cell.length_c   1.000
_cell.angle_alpha   90.00
_cell.angle_beta   90.00
_cell.angle_gamma   90.00
#
_symmetry.space_group_name_H-M   'P 1'
#
loop_
_entity.id
_entity.type
_entity.pdbx_description
1 polymer ?
#
loop_
_entity_poly.entity_id
_entity_poly.type
_entity_poly.pdbx_seq_one_letter_code
_entity_poly.pdbx_strand_id
1 'polypeptide(L)'
;GDFLMLRILRDSGGGAVTVDDEEMIRITREIGASEGLFVAPEGAACFAALKSLLERGKISHGERMVIFNTGSGIKYLDCYES
;
A
#
# COMPACT_ATOMS: atom_id res chain seq x y z
N GLY A 1 10.24 -18.87 0.99
CA GLY A 1 9.90 -17.76 0.06
C GLY A 1 10.95 -16.67 0.09
N ASP A 2 11.53 -16.41 1.25
CA ASP A 2 12.26 -15.17 1.55
C ASP A 2 13.52 -14.98 0.70
N PHE A 3 14.28 -16.05 0.43
CA PHE A 3 15.44 -15.97 -0.46
C PHE A 3 15.08 -15.50 -1.88
N LEU A 4 13.93 -15.93 -2.40
CA LEU A 4 13.45 -15.52 -3.72
C LEU A 4 13.00 -14.06 -3.69
N MET A 5 12.27 -13.64 -2.65
CA MET A 5 11.86 -12.23 -2.49
C MET A 5 13.07 -11.29 -2.40
N LEU A 6 14.03 -11.60 -1.53
CA LEU A 6 15.24 -10.81 -1.37
C LEU A 6 16.07 -10.75 -2.66
N ARG A 7 16.09 -11.83 -3.44
CA ARG A 7 16.73 -11.84 -4.76
C ARG A 7 16.02 -10.89 -5.72
N ILE A 8 14.69 -10.98 -5.84
CA ILE A 8 13.90 -10.11 -6.74
C ILE A 8 14.09 -8.64 -6.38
N LEU A 9 14.07 -8.29 -5.09
CA LEU A 9 14.30 -6.91 -4.64
C LEU A 9 15.68 -6.39 -5.08
N ARG A 10 16.74 -7.19 -4.94
CA ARG A 10 18.09 -6.81 -5.40
C ARG A 10 18.19 -6.72 -6.92
N ASP A 11 17.70 -7.74 -7.63
CA ASP A 11 17.81 -7.83 -9.09
C ASP A 11 17.00 -6.72 -9.79
N SER A 12 15.90 -6.26 -9.18
CA SER A 12 15.09 -5.13 -9.67
C SER A 12 15.56 -3.75 -9.21
N GLY A 13 16.51 -3.65 -8.28
CA GLY A 13 16.87 -2.39 -7.63
C GLY A 13 15.76 -1.81 -6.73
N GLY A 14 14.78 -2.63 -6.35
CA GLY A 14 13.66 -2.25 -5.50
C GLY A 14 13.99 -2.25 -4.00
N GLY A 15 12.95 -2.24 -3.17
CA GLY A 15 13.10 -2.24 -1.72
C GLY A 15 11.83 -2.67 -0.98
N ALA A 16 11.89 -2.57 0.35
CA ALA A 16 10.78 -2.86 1.24
C ALA A 16 10.52 -1.65 2.16
N VAL A 17 9.25 -1.42 2.48
CA VAL A 17 8.79 -0.35 3.38
C VAL A 17 7.82 -0.98 4.38
N THR A 18 7.95 -0.58 5.64
CA THR A 18 7.02 -0.96 6.71
C THR A 18 5.91 0.07 6.81
N VAL A 19 4.69 -0.40 7.09
CA VAL A 19 3.51 0.44 7.30
C VAL A 19 2.78 -0.10 8.53
N ASP A 20 2.31 0.80 9.39
CA ASP A 20 1.58 0.43 10.60
C ASP A 20 0.13 0.06 10.28
N ASP A 21 -0.46 -0.88 11.03
CA ASP A 21 -1.84 -1.32 10.79
C ASP A 21 -2.85 -0.16 10.89
N GLU A 22 -2.66 0.76 11.85
CA GLU A 22 -3.51 1.96 12.00
C GLU A 22 -3.46 2.85 10.74
N GLU A 23 -2.29 2.95 10.12
CA GLU A 23 -2.09 3.67 8.86
C GLU A 23 -2.85 3.00 7.72
N MET A 24 -2.79 1.67 7.62
CA MET A 24 -3.50 0.90 6.59
C MET A 24 -5.01 1.14 6.67
N ILE A 25 -5.57 1.12 7.88
CA ILE A 25 -7.01 1.39 8.11
C ILE A 25 -7.35 2.84 7.75
N ARG A 26 -6.55 3.82 8.19
CA ARG A 26 -6.76 5.24 7.88
C ARG A 26 -6.73 5.49 6.36
N ILE A 27 -5.74 4.95 5.67
CA ILE A 27 -5.56 5.11 4.23
C ILE A 27 -6.66 4.40 3.45
N THR A 28 -7.17 3.25 3.92
CA THR A 28 -8.32 2.60 3.30
C THR A 28 -9.55 3.53 3.31
N ARG A 29 -9.82 4.21 4.43
CA ARG A 29 -10.92 5.19 4.53
C ARG A 29 -10.71 6.36 3.58
N GLU A 30 -9.47 6.86 3.47
CA GLU A 30 -9.14 7.95 2.56
C GLU A 30 -9.35 7.57 1.09
N ILE A 31 -8.88 6.39 0.67
CA ILE A 31 -9.08 5.86 -0.69
C ILE A 31 -10.58 5.69 -0.98
N GLY A 32 -11.33 5.14 -0.02
CA GLY A 32 -12.78 5.01 -0.14
C GLY A 32 -13.50 6.34 -0.32
N ALA A 33 -13.09 7.37 0.43
CA ALA A 33 -13.70 8.71 0.37
C ALA A 33 -13.32 9.50 -0.89
N SER A 34 -12.11 9.30 -1.42
CA SER A 34 -11.59 10.05 -2.58
C SER A 34 -11.87 9.39 -3.93
N GLU A 35 -11.67 8.07 -4.01
CA GLU A 35 -11.71 7.30 -5.26
C GLU A 35 -12.91 6.35 -5.35
N GLY A 36 -13.70 6.22 -4.27
CA GLY A 36 -14.85 5.31 -4.22
C GLY A 36 -14.47 3.82 -4.19
N LEU A 37 -13.22 3.51 -3.82
CA LEU A 37 -12.69 2.14 -3.81
C LEU A 37 -12.57 1.59 -2.39
N PHE A 38 -13.21 0.45 -2.12
CA PHE A 38 -13.02 -0.27 -0.85
C PHE A 38 -11.98 -1.37 -0.98
N VAL A 39 -10.72 -0.96 -1.01
CA VAL A 39 -9.54 -1.84 -1.10
C VAL A 39 -9.33 -2.64 0.19
N ALA A 40 -8.59 -3.74 0.11
CA ALA A 40 -8.13 -4.43 1.30
C ALA A 40 -7.04 -3.60 2.02
N PRO A 41 -6.86 -3.74 3.35
CA PRO A 41 -5.83 -3.03 4.10
C PRO A 41 -4.42 -3.19 3.50
N GLU A 42 -4.07 -4.34 2.95
CA GLU A 42 -2.79 -4.60 2.29
C GLU A 42 -2.62 -3.77 1.01
N GLY A 43 -3.70 -3.53 0.27
CA GLY A 43 -3.71 -2.60 -0.86
C GLY A 43 -3.54 -1.15 -0.42
N ALA A 44 -4.18 -0.77 0.70
CA ALA A 44 -4.00 0.54 1.31
C ALA A 44 -2.57 0.74 1.85
N ALA A 45 -1.92 -0.30 2.35
CA ALA A 45 -0.52 -0.26 2.77
C ALA A 45 0.40 0.18 1.63
N CYS A 46 0.18 -0.31 0.40
CA CYS A 46 0.94 0.14 -0.76
C CYS A 46 0.74 1.64 -1.05
N PHE A 47 -0.48 2.15 -0.86
CA PHE A 47 -0.76 3.58 -1.05
C PHE A 47 -0.12 4.44 0.06
N ALA A 48 -0.14 3.97 1.30
CA ALA A 48 0.58 4.60 2.42
C ALA A 48 2.09 4.67 2.15
N ALA A 49 2.68 3.55 1.70
CA ALA A 49 4.08 3.49 1.32
C ALA A 49 4.39 4.44 0.15
N LEU A 50 3.52 4.51 -0.87
CA LEU A 50 3.68 5.44 -1.99
C LEU A 50 3.73 6.90 -1.51
N LYS A 51 2.81 7.32 -0.62
CA LYS A 51 2.84 8.65 -0.02
C LYS A 51 4.17 8.94 0.68
N SER A 52 4.63 8.03 1.55
CA SER A 52 5.90 8.20 2.26
C SER A 52 7.10 8.26 1.31
N LEU A 53 7.11 7.46 0.24
CA LEU A 53 8.20 7.45 -0.74
C LEU A 53 8.22 8.72 -1.58
N LEU A 54 7.06 9.28 -1.93
CA LEU A 54 6.95 10.60 -2.58
C LEU A 54 7.46 11.71 -1.67
N GLU A 55 7.03 11.75 -0.41
CA GLU A 55 7.47 12.75 0.59
C GLU A 55 8.99 12.70 0.81
N ARG A 56 9.58 11.51 0.79
CA ARG A 56 11.03 11.29 0.93
C ARG A 56 11.82 11.52 -0.36
N GLY A 57 11.15 11.88 -1.47
CA GLY A 57 11.79 12.08 -2.78
C GLY A 57 12.40 10.81 -3.37
N LYS A 58 11.93 9.63 -2.95
CA LYS A 58 12.37 8.33 -3.51
C LYS A 58 11.65 7.99 -4.81
N ILE A 59 10.48 8.59 -5.03
CA ILE A 59 9.66 8.48 -6.24
C ILE A 59 9.33 9.90 -6.70
N SER A 60 9.27 10.13 -8.02
CA SER A 60 8.86 11.42 -8.59
C SER A 60 7.36 11.46 -8.92
N HIS A 61 6.72 12.63 -8.76
CA HIS A 61 5.29 12.84 -9.05
C HIS A 61 4.87 12.57 -10.51
N GLY A 62 5.81 12.51 -11.46
CA GLY A 62 5.54 12.25 -12.87
C GLY A 62 5.63 10.77 -13.28
N GLU A 63 6.00 9.87 -12.37
CA GLU A 63 6.18 8.46 -12.69
C GLU A 63 4.84 7.70 -12.70
N ARG A 64 4.76 6.66 -13.55
CA ARG A 64 3.60 5.78 -13.59
C ARG A 64 3.78 4.65 -12.57
N MET A 65 2.85 4.56 -11.64
CA MET A 65 2.83 3.56 -10.57
C MET A 65 1.68 2.57 -10.79
N VAL A 66 1.89 1.32 -10.38
CA VAL A 66 0.86 0.28 -10.33
C VAL A 66 0.81 -0.28 -8.92
N ILE A 67 -0.36 -0.21 -8.28
CA ILE A 67 -0.62 -0.83 -6.99
C ILE A 67 -1.43 -2.11 -7.20
N PHE A 68 -0.91 -3.21 -6.69
CA PHE A 68 -1.62 -4.49 -6.71
C PHE A 68 -2.49 -4.63 -5.46
N ASN A 69 -3.76 -4.24 -5.57
CA ASN A 69 -4.75 -4.55 -4.55
C ASN A 69 -5.14 -6.03 -4.67
N THR A 70 -4.70 -6.85 -3.73
CA THR A 70 -4.86 -8.32 -3.76
C THR A 70 -6.19 -8.81 -3.14
N GLY A 71 -6.99 -7.91 -2.56
CA GLY A 71 -8.24 -8.25 -1.88
C GLY A 71 -9.28 -7.14 -1.91
N SER A 72 -10.39 -7.34 -1.22
CA SER A 72 -11.43 -6.32 -1.02
C SER A 72 -11.57 -6.02 0.47
N GLY A 73 -11.84 -4.76 0.81
CA GLY A 73 -12.11 -4.33 2.18
C GLY A 73 -13.32 -5.02 2.81
N ILE A 74 -14.23 -5.60 2.00
CA ILE A 74 -15.38 -6.38 2.48
C ILE A 74 -14.96 -7.55 3.38
N LYS A 75 -13.73 -8.06 3.23
CA LYS A 75 -13.20 -9.13 4.09
C LYS A 75 -12.81 -8.68 5.51
N TYR A 76 -12.81 -7.37 5.77
CA TYR A 76 -12.26 -6.74 6.97
C TYR A 76 -13.26 -5.81 7.64
N LEU A 77 -14.57 -6.05 7.52
CA LEU A 77 -15.60 -5.14 8.05
C LEU A 77 -15.44 -4.89 9.55
N ASP A 78 -15.05 -5.91 10.30
CA ASP A 78 -14.72 -5.87 11.73
C ASP A 78 -13.61 -4.87 12.08
N CYS A 79 -12.73 -4.54 11.13
CA CYS A 79 -11.67 -3.54 11.31
C CYS A 79 -12.18 -2.08 11.15
N TYR A 80 -13.42 -1.88 10.66
CA TYR A 80 -14.00 -0.55 10.42
C TYR A 80 -15.27 -0.28 11.21
N GLU A 81 -15.81 -1.28 11.90
CA GLU A 81 -16.92 -1.12 12.84
C GLU A 81 -16.51 -0.19 13.99
N SER A 82 -17.44 0.67 14.40
CA SER A 82 -17.30 1.61 15.53
C SER A 82 -18.12 1.13 16.72
#